data_AF-E3NP21-F1
#
_entry.id   AF-E3NP21-F1
#
_cell.length_a   1.000
_cell.length_b   1.000
_cell.length_c   1.000
_cell.angle_alpha   90.00
_cell.angle_beta   90.00
_cell.angle_gamma   90.00
#
_symmetry.space_group_name_H-M   'P 1'
#
loop_
_entity.id
_entity.type
_entity.pdbx_description
1 polymer ?
#
loop_
_entity_poly.entity_id
_entity_poly.type
_entity_poly.pdbx_seq_one_letter_code
_entity_poly.pdbx_strand_id
1 'polypeptide(L)'
;MSVSNSSKGFDEPLSSKVFDNPHLLEIIVSNLTWNCESNLSTRLINKSFNSLFLRIIRRNHRKMKIEFIGLAERCDETAKDWIFINYRKIKKSIIPGYFNFLNKIVGVKVEEIITKDLWLPEEMFARNLHDIIYSDLIGGNRESVRRLIGLEDVCEGCWNCANMARQCVEYGPVRFRMLRRVKNPIHYRKLHISDKLLEDIANDCTLKSTTKEECFKHLHGVIRPSISCDTLVLWICELKEYYVDGVMMNSHFAMPREVLDVMIRKWNVKTIRMNMVACTSENECDENWIDSGYFTKIKLDDPYCHWKHKYSGSLEEFMKNILRVIQLEKQRKLEVNIQFFTEICSFKVGNSEELAEIPSEYLLLSDRVECFRMFVPCEIVESGPERLNMIKWVGRRFQVKDMDNHFTLNLNIYVKETELKELDNGLMETHPNSLIGVFLLVAT
;
A
#
# COMPACT_ATOMS: atom_id res chain seq x y z
N MET A 1 -44.45 54.73 -47.95
CA MET A 1 -44.56 53.54 -47.08
C MET A 1 -43.23 53.34 -46.38
N SER A 2 -43.20 53.40 -45.06
CA SER A 2 -41.99 53.25 -44.26
C SER A 2 -41.63 51.78 -44.06
N VAL A 3 -40.48 51.33 -44.55
CA VAL A 3 -39.95 50.00 -44.20
C VAL A 3 -39.33 50.09 -42.81
N SER A 4 -39.97 49.44 -41.85
CA SER A 4 -39.51 49.37 -40.47
C SER A 4 -38.25 48.51 -40.34
N ASN A 5 -37.17 49.09 -39.81
CA ASN A 5 -36.04 48.32 -39.28
C ASN A 5 -36.52 47.50 -38.07
N SER A 6 -36.87 46.22 -38.28
CA SER A 6 -36.91 45.26 -37.19
C SER A 6 -35.49 44.80 -36.90
N SER A 7 -34.92 45.32 -35.81
CA SER A 7 -33.69 44.78 -35.24
C SER A 7 -33.93 43.33 -34.81
N LYS A 8 -33.58 42.37 -35.66
CA LYS A 8 -33.39 40.99 -35.20
C LYS A 8 -32.34 41.04 -34.10
N GLY A 9 -32.75 40.76 -32.87
CA GLY A 9 -31.80 40.50 -31.79
C GLY A 9 -30.87 39.38 -32.26
N PHE A 10 -29.57 39.57 -32.06
CA PHE A 10 -28.60 38.51 -32.35
C PHE A 10 -28.97 37.31 -31.49
N ASP A 11 -29.36 36.21 -32.13
CA ASP A 11 -29.49 34.93 -31.46
C ASP A 11 -28.13 34.59 -30.85
N GLU A 12 -28.06 34.64 -29.53
CA GLU A 12 -26.90 34.22 -28.76
C GLU A 12 -26.50 32.81 -29.22
N PRO A 13 -25.26 32.62 -29.74
CA PRO A 13 -24.92 31.43 -30.48
C PRO A 13 -25.09 30.20 -29.60
N LEU A 14 -25.59 29.11 -30.18
CA LEU A 14 -25.97 27.89 -29.44
C LEU A 14 -24.84 27.36 -28.53
N SER A 15 -23.58 27.62 -28.90
CA SER A 15 -22.39 27.34 -28.09
C SER A 15 -22.36 28.08 -26.75
N SER A 16 -22.72 29.37 -26.69
CA SER A 16 -22.80 30.12 -25.43
C SER A 16 -23.83 29.48 -24.49
N LYS A 17 -25.04 29.19 -25.00
CA LYS A 17 -26.10 28.51 -24.22
C LYS A 17 -25.67 27.16 -23.62
N VAL A 18 -24.73 26.45 -24.27
CA VAL A 18 -24.12 25.22 -23.73
C VAL A 18 -23.07 25.52 -22.66
N PHE A 19 -22.16 26.47 -22.90
CA PHE A 19 -21.06 26.78 -21.97
C PHE A 19 -21.45 27.68 -20.79
N ASP A 20 -22.61 28.34 -20.85
CA ASP A 20 -23.18 29.12 -19.75
C ASP A 20 -24.18 28.30 -18.90
N ASN A 21 -24.54 27.08 -19.33
CA ASN A 21 -25.32 26.13 -18.54
C ASN A 21 -24.41 25.41 -17.52
N PRO A 22 -24.57 25.61 -16.19
CA PRO A 22 -23.64 25.07 -15.20
C PRO A 22 -23.58 23.54 -15.16
N HIS A 23 -24.69 22.86 -15.42
CA HIS A 23 -24.76 21.40 -15.38
C HIS A 23 -24.08 20.76 -16.59
N LEU A 24 -24.33 21.27 -17.80
CA LEU A 24 -23.65 20.81 -19.01
C LEU A 24 -22.15 21.11 -18.92
N LEU A 25 -21.78 22.30 -18.44
CA LEU A 25 -20.39 22.70 -18.23
C LEU A 25 -19.70 21.76 -17.22
N GLU A 26 -20.34 21.38 -16.11
CA GLU A 26 -19.75 20.46 -15.14
C GLU A 26 -19.57 19.04 -15.70
N ILE A 27 -20.50 18.54 -16.51
CA ILE A 27 -20.37 17.25 -17.19
C ILE A 27 -19.22 17.28 -18.21
N ILE A 28 -19.17 18.30 -19.08
CA ILE A 28 -18.12 18.45 -20.10
C ILE A 28 -16.73 18.54 -19.43
N VAL A 29 -16.59 19.44 -18.45
CA VAL A 29 -15.32 19.68 -17.75
C VAL A 29 -14.89 18.46 -16.92
N SER A 30 -15.82 17.73 -16.30
CA SER A 30 -15.48 16.51 -15.56
C SER A 30 -14.87 15.43 -16.47
N ASN A 31 -15.37 15.29 -17.69
CA ASN A 31 -14.79 14.38 -18.68
C ASN A 31 -13.43 14.87 -19.19
N LEU A 32 -13.27 16.16 -19.50
CA LEU A 32 -11.99 16.68 -20.02
C LEU A 32 -10.87 16.74 -18.97
N THR A 33 -11.21 17.00 -17.71
CA THR A 33 -10.23 16.96 -16.60
C THR A 33 -9.76 15.55 -16.26
N TRP A 34 -10.36 14.50 -16.84
CA TRP A 34 -9.83 13.13 -16.82
C TRP A 34 -8.55 12.96 -17.66
N ASN A 35 -8.26 13.86 -18.60
CA ASN A 35 -6.99 13.90 -19.33
C ASN A 35 -6.53 15.36 -19.39
N CYS A 36 -6.37 15.98 -18.21
CA CYS A 36 -6.18 17.42 -18.11
C CYS A 36 -4.89 17.90 -18.78
N GLU A 37 -3.86 17.06 -18.78
CA GLU A 37 -2.57 17.20 -19.43
C GLU A 37 -2.70 17.39 -20.96
N SER A 38 -3.52 16.58 -21.64
CA SER A 38 -3.84 16.78 -23.07
C SER A 38 -4.84 17.93 -23.29
N ASN A 39 -5.72 18.17 -22.33
CA ASN A 39 -6.83 19.14 -22.45
C ASN A 39 -6.53 20.53 -21.85
N LEU A 40 -5.27 20.88 -21.52
CA LEU A 40 -4.95 22.18 -20.91
C LEU A 40 -5.40 23.38 -21.77
N SER A 41 -5.42 23.23 -23.10
CA SER A 41 -5.88 24.26 -24.05
C SER A 41 -7.37 24.54 -23.95
N THR A 42 -8.22 23.57 -23.57
CA THR A 42 -9.67 23.75 -23.45
C THR A 42 -10.05 24.73 -22.35
N ARG A 43 -9.13 25.00 -21.41
CA ARG A 43 -9.27 26.06 -20.40
C ARG A 43 -9.44 27.46 -21.01
N LEU A 44 -9.01 27.67 -22.25
CA LEU A 44 -9.08 28.96 -22.92
C LEU A 44 -10.44 29.24 -23.58
N ILE A 45 -11.41 28.31 -23.53
CA ILE A 45 -12.76 28.47 -24.10
C ILE A 45 -13.47 29.70 -23.53
N ASN A 46 -13.63 29.79 -22.20
CA ASN A 46 -14.12 30.99 -21.52
C ASN A 46 -13.73 31.00 -20.02
N LYS A 47 -14.02 32.10 -19.32
CA LYS A 47 -13.69 32.27 -17.87
C LYS A 47 -14.39 31.24 -16.97
N SER A 48 -15.67 30.95 -17.21
CA SER A 48 -16.46 29.97 -16.45
C SER A 48 -15.88 28.56 -16.59
N PHE A 49 -15.54 28.18 -17.82
CA PHE A 49 -14.88 26.92 -18.17
C PHE A 49 -13.54 26.76 -17.45
N ASN A 50 -12.65 27.75 -17.54
CA ASN A 50 -11.36 27.74 -16.83
C ASN A 50 -11.55 27.61 -15.31
N SER A 51 -12.48 28.37 -14.73
CA SER A 51 -12.76 28.35 -13.29
C SER A 51 -13.20 26.96 -12.82
N LEU A 52 -14.13 26.34 -13.55
CA LEU A 52 -14.64 25.00 -13.24
C LEU A 52 -13.59 23.90 -13.48
N PHE A 53 -12.80 24.01 -14.55
CA PHE A 53 -11.70 23.10 -14.87
C PHE A 53 -10.65 23.10 -13.76
N LEU A 54 -10.22 24.28 -13.32
CA LEU A 54 -9.32 24.42 -12.18
C LEU A 54 -9.97 23.94 -10.86
N ARG A 55 -11.27 24.16 -10.65
CA ARG A 55 -12.01 23.66 -9.46
C ARG A 55 -11.97 22.13 -9.38
N ILE A 56 -12.23 21.45 -10.50
CA ILE A 56 -12.26 19.98 -10.53
C ILE A 56 -10.84 19.41 -10.40
N ILE A 57 -9.82 19.98 -11.05
CA ILE A 57 -8.42 19.56 -10.84
C ILE A 57 -8.01 19.74 -9.37
N ARG A 58 -8.32 20.89 -8.73
CA ARG A 58 -8.07 21.09 -7.28
C ARG A 58 -8.72 20.04 -6.41
N ARG A 59 -9.94 19.59 -6.73
CA ARG A 59 -10.63 18.56 -5.97
C ARG A 59 -9.96 17.20 -6.15
N ASN A 60 -9.67 16.83 -7.39
CA ASN A 60 -9.20 15.49 -7.73
C ASN A 60 -7.72 15.26 -7.34
N HIS A 61 -6.90 16.31 -7.24
CA HIS A 61 -5.46 16.22 -6.93
C HIS A 61 -5.10 16.57 -5.47
N ARG A 62 -6.08 16.71 -4.57
CA ARG A 62 -5.77 16.74 -3.11
C ARG A 62 -5.17 15.43 -2.63
N LYS A 63 -5.53 14.34 -3.29
CA LYS A 63 -4.97 13.01 -3.09
C LYS A 63 -4.12 12.68 -4.30
N MET A 64 -2.89 12.26 -4.05
CA MET A 64 -1.90 11.92 -5.05
C MET A 64 -1.45 10.49 -4.81
N LYS A 65 -1.76 9.60 -5.76
CA LYS A 65 -1.19 8.25 -5.83
C LYS A 65 -0.14 8.27 -6.95
N ILE A 66 1.11 7.96 -6.63
CA ILE A 66 2.22 7.94 -7.61
C ILE A 66 2.85 6.55 -7.55
N GLU A 67 2.74 5.78 -8.62
CA GLU A 67 3.17 4.39 -8.62
C GLU A 67 3.90 4.02 -9.92
N PHE A 68 4.95 3.21 -9.78
CA PHE A 68 5.48 2.47 -10.92
C PHE A 68 4.75 1.13 -11.03
N ILE A 69 4.47 0.68 -12.25
CA ILE A 69 3.81 -0.61 -12.48
C ILE A 69 4.51 -1.30 -13.64
N GLY A 70 5.06 -2.49 -13.39
CA GLY A 70 5.83 -3.28 -14.35
C GLY A 70 7.02 -3.99 -13.74
N LEU A 71 7.87 -4.53 -14.60
CA LEU A 71 9.19 -5.05 -14.24
C LEU A 71 10.14 -3.90 -13.88
N ALA A 72 11.06 -4.14 -12.94
CA ALA A 72 12.12 -3.20 -12.57
C ALA A 72 12.97 -2.78 -13.79
N GLU A 73 13.33 -1.50 -13.85
CA GLU A 73 14.16 -0.90 -14.89
C GLU A 73 15.65 -1.20 -14.65
N ARG A 74 16.01 -2.49 -14.70
CA ARG A 74 17.39 -2.97 -14.46
C ARG A 74 18.33 -2.69 -15.65
N CYS A 75 17.80 -2.40 -16.84
CA CYS A 75 18.54 -2.07 -18.06
C CYS A 75 17.71 -1.23 -19.04
N ASP A 76 18.35 -0.63 -20.04
CA ASP A 76 17.72 0.27 -21.02
C ASP A 76 16.52 -0.36 -21.76
N GLU A 77 16.56 -1.68 -22.04
CA GLU A 77 15.46 -2.41 -22.69
C GLU A 77 14.20 -2.53 -21.82
N THR A 78 14.35 -2.38 -20.49
CA THR A 78 13.25 -2.40 -19.52
C THR A 78 12.76 -0.99 -19.13
N ALA A 79 13.50 0.05 -19.51
CA ALA A 79 13.22 1.43 -19.13
C ALA A 79 11.93 1.95 -19.79
N LYS A 80 10.96 2.36 -18.97
CA LYS A 80 9.69 2.95 -19.42
C LYS A 80 9.81 4.47 -19.48
N ASP A 81 9.22 5.10 -20.50
CA ASP A 81 9.16 6.57 -20.58
C ASP A 81 8.06 7.18 -19.69
N TRP A 82 7.44 6.41 -18.79
CA TRP A 82 6.24 6.79 -18.03
C TRP A 82 6.16 6.18 -16.62
N ILE A 83 5.35 6.78 -15.76
CA ILE A 83 4.86 6.22 -14.47
C ILE A 83 3.33 6.41 -14.37
N PHE A 84 2.69 5.85 -13.34
CA PHE A 84 1.29 6.14 -13.05
C PHE A 84 1.13 7.25 -11.99
N ILE A 85 0.28 8.24 -12.27
CA ILE A 85 -0.11 9.30 -11.32
C ILE A 85 -1.64 9.39 -11.32
N ASN A 86 -2.26 9.23 -10.15
CA ASN A 86 -3.72 9.15 -9.98
C ASN A 86 -4.36 8.20 -11.01
N TYR A 87 -3.79 7.00 -11.13
CA TYR A 87 -4.20 5.93 -12.03
C TYR A 87 -3.93 6.18 -13.53
N ARG A 88 -3.36 7.34 -13.92
CA ARG A 88 -3.05 7.68 -15.32
C ARG A 88 -1.58 7.49 -15.67
N LYS A 89 -1.31 6.99 -16.88
CA LYS A 89 0.02 6.89 -17.46
C LYS A 89 0.55 8.27 -17.87
N ILE A 90 1.52 8.80 -17.12
CA ILE A 90 2.15 10.12 -17.34
C ILE A 90 3.62 9.92 -17.74
N LYS A 91 4.05 10.58 -18.82
CA LYS A 91 5.44 10.51 -19.29
C LYS A 91 6.41 11.14 -18.28
N LYS A 92 7.55 10.49 -18.01
CA LYS A 92 8.59 10.95 -17.08
C LYS A 92 9.02 12.40 -17.36
N SER A 93 9.16 12.76 -18.64
CA SER A 93 9.58 14.09 -19.10
C SER A 93 8.60 15.23 -18.80
N ILE A 94 7.30 14.96 -18.59
CA ILE A 94 6.31 16.02 -18.30
C ILE A 94 6.01 16.19 -16.81
N ILE A 95 6.49 15.29 -15.93
CA ILE A 95 6.18 15.30 -14.50
C ILE A 95 6.56 16.63 -13.81
N PRO A 96 7.76 17.21 -14.00
CA PRO A 96 8.12 18.48 -13.33
C PRO A 96 7.19 19.62 -13.72
N GLY A 97 6.89 19.74 -15.02
CA GLY A 97 5.94 20.73 -15.54
C GLY A 97 4.51 20.51 -15.01
N TYR A 98 4.09 19.25 -14.89
CA TYR A 98 2.77 18.87 -14.36
C TYR A 98 2.63 19.20 -12.87
N PHE A 99 3.60 18.84 -12.05
CA PHE A 99 3.61 19.16 -10.61
C PHE A 99 3.65 20.67 -10.37
N ASN A 100 4.54 21.38 -11.05
CA ASN A 100 4.62 22.84 -11.00
C ASN A 100 3.30 23.52 -11.45
N PHE A 101 2.60 22.97 -12.45
CA PHE A 101 1.27 23.42 -12.85
C PHE A 101 0.23 23.21 -11.74
N LEU A 102 0.15 22.01 -11.15
CA LEU A 102 -0.76 21.71 -10.03
C LEU A 102 -0.51 22.66 -8.84
N ASN A 103 0.74 22.87 -8.46
CA ASN A 103 1.08 23.72 -7.32
C ASN A 103 0.85 25.21 -7.61
N LYS A 104 1.53 25.78 -8.61
CA LYS A 104 1.61 27.24 -8.80
C LYS A 104 0.46 27.83 -9.61
N ILE A 105 -0.09 27.09 -10.59
CA ILE A 105 -1.13 27.61 -11.48
C ILE A 105 -2.53 27.20 -11.01
N VAL A 106 -2.69 25.94 -10.60
CA VAL A 106 -3.97 25.43 -10.11
C VAL A 106 -4.18 25.79 -8.63
N GLY A 107 -3.12 25.87 -7.84
CA GLY A 107 -3.22 26.11 -6.39
C GLY A 107 -3.70 24.87 -5.63
N VAL A 108 -3.25 23.69 -6.03
CA VAL A 108 -3.56 22.43 -5.32
C VAL A 108 -2.86 22.43 -3.97
N LYS A 109 -3.64 22.35 -2.89
CA LYS A 109 -3.15 21.98 -1.56
C LYS A 109 -3.27 20.46 -1.46
N VAL A 110 -2.15 19.77 -1.55
CA VAL A 110 -2.09 18.30 -1.46
C VAL A 110 -2.25 17.89 -0.01
N GLU A 111 -3.23 17.06 0.28
CA GLU A 111 -3.56 16.57 1.63
C GLU A 111 -3.02 15.16 1.89
N GLU A 112 -2.87 14.37 0.83
CA GLU A 112 -2.52 12.95 0.88
C GLU A 112 -1.61 12.60 -0.29
N ILE A 113 -0.46 11.98 -0.01
CA ILE A 113 0.45 11.39 -0.98
C ILE A 113 0.68 9.93 -0.60
N ILE A 114 0.46 9.03 -1.55
CA ILE A 114 0.84 7.62 -1.44
C ILE A 114 1.72 7.31 -2.63
N THR A 115 2.94 6.89 -2.37
CA THR A 115 3.81 6.34 -3.39
C THR A 115 3.87 4.82 -3.29
N LYS A 116 4.11 4.15 -4.42
CA LYS A 116 4.33 2.71 -4.49
C LYS A 116 5.42 2.39 -5.50
N ASP A 117 6.24 1.42 -5.13
CA ASP A 117 7.20 0.76 -6.04
C ASP A 117 8.14 1.75 -6.75
N LEU A 118 8.41 2.91 -6.14
CA LEU A 118 9.27 3.96 -6.69
C LEU A 118 10.75 3.60 -6.72
N TRP A 119 11.10 2.42 -6.21
CA TRP A 119 12.41 1.79 -6.30
C TRP A 119 12.57 0.91 -7.56
N LEU A 120 11.47 0.58 -8.26
CA LEU A 120 11.51 -0.15 -9.53
C LEU A 120 12.07 0.66 -10.72
N PRO A 121 11.82 1.99 -10.86
CA PRO A 121 12.47 2.82 -11.86
C PRO A 121 13.98 2.94 -11.65
N GLU A 122 14.66 3.45 -12.69
CA GLU A 122 16.07 3.90 -12.60
C GLU A 122 16.30 4.79 -11.36
N GLU A 123 17.36 4.50 -10.57
CA GLU A 123 17.63 5.17 -9.29
C GLU A 123 17.74 6.71 -9.42
N MET A 124 18.39 7.21 -10.48
CA MET A 124 18.50 8.65 -10.71
C MET A 124 17.13 9.30 -10.95
N PHE A 125 16.24 8.63 -11.68
CA PHE A 125 14.86 9.09 -11.87
C PHE A 125 14.08 9.01 -10.55
N ALA A 126 14.20 7.93 -9.77
CA ALA A 126 13.54 7.76 -8.47
C ALA A 126 13.91 8.88 -7.47
N ARG A 127 15.22 9.19 -7.37
CA ARG A 127 15.74 10.28 -6.52
C ARG A 127 15.25 11.66 -7.01
N ASN A 128 15.30 11.94 -8.31
CA ASN A 128 14.74 13.18 -8.88
C ASN A 128 13.23 13.30 -8.63
N LEU A 129 12.48 12.20 -8.77
CA LEU A 129 11.04 12.17 -8.52
C LEU A 129 10.71 12.52 -7.06
N HIS A 130 11.47 11.98 -6.11
CA HIS A 130 11.37 12.35 -4.69
C HIS A 130 11.57 13.86 -4.48
N ASP A 131 12.59 14.45 -5.09
CA ASP A 131 12.90 15.86 -4.90
C ASP A 131 11.86 16.79 -5.54
N ILE A 132 11.35 16.48 -6.74
CA ILE A 132 10.28 17.28 -7.37
C ILE A 132 8.91 17.09 -6.69
N ILE A 133 8.66 15.95 -6.01
CA ILE A 133 7.49 15.84 -5.13
C ILE A 133 7.59 16.90 -4.02
N TYR A 134 8.77 17.12 -3.45
CA TYR A 134 8.98 18.14 -2.43
C TYR A 134 9.00 19.58 -2.94
N SER A 135 9.70 19.87 -4.04
CA SER A 135 9.86 21.24 -4.55
C SER A 135 8.66 21.71 -5.35
N ASP A 136 8.11 20.85 -6.22
CA ASP A 136 7.21 21.27 -7.29
C ASP A 136 5.77 20.85 -7.04
N LEU A 137 5.52 19.68 -6.43
CA LEU A 137 4.17 19.23 -6.10
C LEU A 137 3.69 19.79 -4.76
N ILE A 138 4.46 19.60 -3.69
CA ILE A 138 4.13 20.13 -2.35
C ILE A 138 4.55 21.60 -2.24
N GLY A 139 5.81 21.91 -2.59
CA GLY A 139 6.37 23.26 -2.52
C GLY A 139 6.22 23.88 -1.13
N GLY A 140 5.67 25.09 -1.09
CA GLY A 140 5.39 25.81 0.17
C GLY A 140 4.19 25.27 0.97
N ASN A 141 3.34 24.41 0.40
CA ASN A 141 2.10 23.94 1.04
C ASN A 141 2.32 22.72 1.96
N ARG A 142 3.50 22.56 2.57
CA ARG A 142 3.86 21.37 3.37
C ARG A 142 2.83 21.07 4.46
N GLU A 143 2.39 22.09 5.19
CA GLU A 143 1.39 21.99 6.28
C GLU A 143 0.05 21.37 5.86
N SER A 144 -0.30 21.39 4.56
CA SER A 144 -1.54 20.75 4.10
C SER A 144 -1.45 19.22 4.00
N VAL A 145 -0.23 18.66 3.85
CA VAL A 145 -0.02 17.21 3.71
C VAL A 145 -0.18 16.54 5.07
N ARG A 146 -1.27 15.81 5.25
CA ARG A 146 -1.60 15.07 6.49
C ARG A 146 -1.25 13.60 6.42
N ARG A 147 -1.16 13.04 5.21
CA ARG A 147 -0.85 11.63 4.93
C ARG A 147 0.28 11.54 3.90
N LEU A 148 1.39 10.89 4.24
CA LEU A 148 2.52 10.66 3.33
C LEU A 148 3.03 9.23 3.50
N ILE A 149 2.86 8.40 2.47
CA ILE A 149 3.20 6.97 2.50
C ILE A 149 4.17 6.61 1.37
N GLY A 150 5.16 5.77 1.64
CA GLY A 150 6.09 5.15 0.67
C GLY A 150 7.24 6.03 0.16
N LEU A 151 7.29 7.32 0.54
CA LEU A 151 8.29 8.24 -0.05
C LEU A 151 9.69 8.07 0.56
N GLU A 152 9.81 7.40 1.72
CA GLU A 152 11.11 6.95 2.24
C GLU A 152 11.61 5.64 1.58
N ASP A 153 10.86 5.03 0.65
CA ASP A 153 11.33 3.84 -0.08
C ASP A 153 12.51 4.18 -1.03
N VAL A 154 12.60 5.44 -1.45
CA VAL A 154 13.64 5.98 -2.34
C VAL A 154 14.62 6.93 -1.64
N CYS A 155 14.54 7.05 -0.31
CA CYS A 155 15.49 7.85 0.46
C CYS A 155 15.67 7.34 1.89
N GLU A 156 16.93 7.28 2.35
CA GLU A 156 17.27 6.93 3.73
C GLU A 156 16.92 8.06 4.72
N GLY A 157 15.63 8.27 4.97
CA GLY A 157 15.08 9.22 5.93
C GLY A 157 15.66 10.63 5.79
N CYS A 158 15.56 11.24 4.60
CA CYS A 158 16.17 12.55 4.29
C CYS A 158 15.61 13.68 5.17
N TRP A 159 16.20 14.89 5.10
CA TRP A 159 15.72 16.02 5.92
C TRP A 159 14.29 16.47 5.57
N ASN A 160 13.86 16.36 4.30
CA ASN A 160 12.48 16.66 3.92
C ASN A 160 11.52 15.62 4.55
N CYS A 161 11.78 14.32 4.36
CA CYS A 161 11.00 13.24 4.96
C CYS A 161 10.93 13.32 6.49
N ALA A 162 12.07 13.52 7.15
CA ALA A 162 12.12 13.71 8.61
C ALA A 162 11.39 14.97 9.11
N ASN A 163 11.15 15.97 8.26
CA ASN A 163 10.28 17.11 8.58
C ASN A 163 8.80 16.75 8.38
N MET A 164 8.44 16.06 7.28
CA MET A 164 7.07 15.60 7.03
C MET A 164 6.57 14.63 8.10
N ALA A 165 7.42 13.72 8.56
CA ALA A 165 7.09 12.79 9.63
C ALA A 165 6.59 13.50 10.90
N ARG A 166 7.07 14.73 11.20
CA ARG A 166 6.65 15.48 12.39
C ARG A 166 5.28 16.16 12.26
N GLN A 167 4.76 16.32 11.04
CA GLN A 167 3.50 17.00 10.76
C GLN A 167 2.38 16.06 10.27
N CYS A 168 2.73 14.96 9.61
CA CYS A 168 1.75 13.99 9.11
C CYS A 168 1.09 13.22 10.26
N VAL A 169 -0.23 13.07 10.21
CA VAL A 169 -0.96 12.20 11.15
C VAL A 169 -0.93 10.73 10.70
N GLU A 170 -0.58 10.48 9.43
CA GLU A 170 -0.32 9.15 8.88
C GLU A 170 0.96 9.16 8.03
N TYR A 171 1.93 8.31 8.39
CA TYR A 171 3.29 8.38 7.86
C TYR A 171 3.97 7.02 7.72
N GLY A 172 4.84 6.86 6.72
CA GLY A 172 5.87 5.80 6.63
C GLY A 172 5.79 4.95 5.34
N PRO A 173 6.51 3.82 5.21
CA PRO A 173 7.36 3.20 6.20
C PRO A 173 8.43 4.14 6.76
N VAL A 174 8.71 4.05 8.06
CA VAL A 174 9.79 4.80 8.71
C VAL A 174 11.12 4.11 8.48
N ARG A 175 12.12 4.82 7.96
CA ARG A 175 13.51 4.33 7.87
C ARG A 175 14.25 4.48 9.19
N PHE A 176 15.25 3.62 9.42
CA PHE A 176 16.02 3.60 10.67
C PHE A 176 16.70 4.96 10.98
N ARG A 177 17.19 5.65 9.93
CA ARG A 177 17.76 7.00 10.07
C ARG A 177 16.73 8.04 10.52
N MET A 178 15.48 7.94 10.06
CA MET A 178 14.38 8.82 10.48
C MET A 178 14.07 8.58 11.96
N LEU A 179 13.92 7.31 12.37
CA LEU A 179 13.67 6.92 13.76
C LEU A 179 14.68 7.56 14.73
N ARG A 180 15.98 7.45 14.43
CA ARG A 180 17.07 8.03 15.24
C ARG A 180 17.04 9.57 15.33
N ARG A 181 16.38 10.25 14.39
CA ARG A 181 16.23 11.72 14.35
C ARG A 181 15.05 12.24 15.18
N VAL A 182 14.14 11.38 15.64
CA VAL A 182 13.06 11.79 16.54
C VAL A 182 13.62 12.03 17.96
N LYS A 183 13.38 13.25 18.46
CA LYS A 183 13.72 13.68 19.82
C LYS A 183 12.49 14.18 20.58
N ASN A 184 11.64 14.95 19.92
CA ASN A 184 10.41 15.48 20.49
C ASN A 184 9.30 14.41 20.46
N PRO A 185 8.32 14.45 21.37
CA PRO A 185 7.12 13.62 21.30
C PRO A 185 6.36 13.83 19.99
N ILE A 186 6.00 12.73 19.33
CA ILE A 186 5.13 12.68 18.13
C ILE A 186 4.07 11.62 18.37
N HIS A 187 2.82 11.92 17.99
CA HIS A 187 1.72 10.98 18.00
C HIS A 187 1.13 10.86 16.58
N TYR A 188 1.08 9.63 16.07
CA TYR A 188 0.48 9.32 14.77
C TYR A 188 -0.87 8.64 14.94
N ARG A 189 -1.85 9.00 14.10
CA ARG A 189 -3.06 8.18 13.98
C ARG A 189 -2.71 6.83 13.36
N LYS A 190 -1.83 6.80 12.36
CA LYS A 190 -1.31 5.57 11.76
C LYS A 190 0.18 5.72 11.46
N LEU A 191 1.01 4.81 11.95
CA LEU A 191 2.44 4.78 11.66
C LEU A 191 2.77 3.52 10.88
N HIS A 192 3.40 3.67 9.71
CA HIS A 192 3.83 2.56 8.88
C HIS A 192 5.30 2.22 9.20
N ILE A 193 5.59 0.93 9.26
CA ILE A 193 6.94 0.37 9.40
C ILE A 193 7.08 -0.83 8.48
N SER A 194 8.29 -1.19 8.09
CA SER A 194 8.61 -2.46 7.43
C SER A 194 9.24 -3.44 8.42
N ASP A 195 9.20 -4.72 8.09
CA ASP A 195 10.09 -5.75 8.64
C ASP A 195 11.58 -5.37 8.56
N LYS A 196 12.01 -4.79 7.45
CA LYS A 196 13.37 -4.27 7.27
C LYS A 196 13.77 -3.24 8.33
N LEU A 197 12.86 -2.36 8.78
CA LEU A 197 13.14 -1.48 9.94
C LEU A 197 13.40 -2.29 11.21
N LEU A 198 12.69 -3.41 11.43
CA LEU A 198 12.88 -4.25 12.61
C LEU A 198 14.28 -4.88 12.59
N GLU A 199 14.72 -5.36 11.43
CA GLU A 199 16.06 -5.93 11.22
C GLU A 199 17.17 -4.90 11.36
N ASP A 200 17.04 -3.71 10.77
CA ASP A 200 18.04 -2.64 10.90
C ASP A 200 18.26 -2.25 12.37
N ILE A 201 17.20 -2.26 13.17
CA ILE A 201 17.29 -2.04 14.62
C ILE A 201 17.97 -3.22 15.31
N ALA A 202 17.63 -4.46 14.96
CA ALA A 202 18.26 -5.64 15.55
C ALA A 202 19.77 -5.70 15.23
N ASN A 203 20.15 -5.45 13.98
CA ASN A 203 21.55 -5.37 13.53
C ASN A 203 22.30 -4.22 14.21
N ASP A 204 21.74 -3.00 14.26
CA ASP A 204 22.38 -1.86 14.95
C ASP A 204 22.59 -2.11 16.45
N CYS A 205 21.72 -2.92 17.09
CA CYS A 205 21.88 -3.33 18.48
C CYS A 205 22.90 -4.46 18.65
N THR A 206 22.82 -5.53 17.83
CA THR A 206 23.78 -6.65 17.87
C THR A 206 25.20 -6.20 17.56
N LEU A 207 25.42 -5.39 16.51
CA LEU A 207 26.75 -4.88 16.12
C LEU A 207 27.42 -4.00 17.19
N LYS A 208 26.67 -3.53 18.19
CA LYS A 208 27.17 -2.69 19.30
C LYS A 208 27.29 -3.46 20.62
N SER A 209 26.98 -4.75 20.62
CA SER A 209 26.80 -5.52 21.84
C SER A 209 27.63 -6.80 21.81
N THR A 210 28.21 -7.14 22.95
CA THR A 210 28.94 -8.39 23.18
C THR A 210 28.10 -9.42 23.93
N THR A 211 26.98 -8.99 24.51
CA THR A 211 26.06 -9.80 25.31
C THR A 211 24.61 -9.52 24.94
N LYS A 212 23.72 -10.47 25.25
CA LYS A 212 22.28 -10.33 25.01
C LYS A 212 21.72 -9.15 25.82
N GLU A 213 22.13 -9.00 27.07
CA GLU A 213 21.70 -7.96 28.01
C GLU A 213 22.08 -6.55 27.52
N GLU A 214 23.30 -6.39 26.98
CA GLU A 214 23.76 -5.17 26.35
C GLU A 214 22.93 -4.83 25.10
N CYS A 215 22.63 -5.83 24.27
CA CYS A 215 21.77 -5.67 23.08
C CYS A 215 20.37 -5.17 23.46
N PHE A 216 19.73 -5.74 24.48
CA PHE A 216 18.42 -5.27 24.96
C PHE A 216 18.47 -3.87 25.58
N LYS A 217 19.57 -3.49 26.22
CA LYS A 217 19.80 -2.11 26.69
C LYS A 217 19.91 -1.13 25.52
N HIS A 218 20.61 -1.50 24.45
CA HIS A 218 20.67 -0.71 23.22
C HIS A 218 19.31 -0.60 22.52
N LEU A 219 18.59 -1.71 22.37
CA LEU A 219 17.23 -1.76 21.81
C LEU A 219 16.29 -0.78 22.52
N HIS A 220 16.32 -0.76 23.85
CA HIS A 220 15.54 0.18 24.64
C HIS A 220 16.00 1.65 24.52
N GLY A 221 17.25 1.92 24.15
CA GLY A 221 17.73 3.28 23.85
C GLY A 221 17.37 3.76 22.43
N VAL A 222 17.28 2.83 21.48
CA VAL A 222 16.89 3.06 20.08
C VAL A 222 15.39 3.27 19.96
N ILE A 223 14.57 2.34 20.47
CA ILE A 223 13.12 2.47 20.48
C ILE A 223 12.70 3.37 21.65
N ARG A 224 12.40 4.62 21.33
CA ARG A 224 12.04 5.67 22.29
C ARG A 224 10.52 5.78 22.48
N PRO A 225 10.04 6.11 23.69
CA PRO A 225 8.63 6.42 23.96
C PRO A 225 8.23 7.84 23.46
N SER A 226 9.13 8.56 22.80
CA SER A 226 8.83 9.84 22.12
C SER A 226 8.03 9.64 20.82
N ILE A 227 7.76 8.40 20.42
CA ILE A 227 6.84 8.07 19.33
C ILE A 227 5.68 7.33 19.96
N SER A 228 4.47 7.60 19.48
CA SER A 228 3.27 6.82 19.80
C SER A 228 2.36 6.74 18.57
N CYS A 229 1.52 5.70 18.49
CA CYS A 229 0.49 5.65 17.46
C CYS A 229 -0.79 4.90 17.89
N ASP A 230 -1.93 5.29 17.32
CA ASP A 230 -3.16 4.51 17.47
C ASP A 230 -3.07 3.20 16.69
N THR A 231 -2.68 3.26 15.41
CA THR A 231 -2.45 2.09 14.56
C THR A 231 -0.99 1.97 14.13
N LEU A 232 -0.37 0.80 14.35
CA LEU A 232 0.92 0.43 13.76
C LEU A 232 0.68 -0.45 12.51
N VAL A 233 1.08 0.04 11.34
CA VAL A 233 0.92 -0.64 10.06
C VAL A 233 2.25 -1.29 9.67
N LEU A 234 2.40 -2.58 9.95
CA LEU A 234 3.58 -3.39 9.63
C LEU A 234 3.47 -3.93 8.20
N TRP A 235 4.39 -3.54 7.33
CA TRP A 235 4.56 -4.09 5.99
C TRP A 235 5.55 -5.24 6.06
N ILE A 236 5.18 -6.40 5.51
CA ILE A 236 5.91 -7.65 5.65
C ILE A 236 6.23 -8.18 4.25
N CYS A 237 7.52 -8.39 4.00
CA CYS A 237 8.16 -8.86 2.78
C CYS A 237 9.22 -9.89 3.16
N GLU A 238 8.78 -11.07 3.60
CA GLU A 238 9.71 -12.13 4.00
C GLU A 238 10.60 -12.62 2.85
N LEU A 239 10.16 -12.39 1.61
CA LEU A 239 10.88 -12.72 0.40
C LEU A 239 12.09 -11.81 0.21
N LYS A 240 13.28 -12.42 0.19
CA LYS A 240 14.55 -11.74 -0.13
C LYS A 240 15.39 -12.50 -1.13
N GLU A 241 16.15 -11.76 -1.93
CA GLU A 241 17.12 -12.29 -2.90
C GLU A 241 18.45 -12.54 -2.16
N TYR A 242 19.00 -13.75 -2.25
CA TYR A 242 20.33 -14.09 -1.74
C TYR A 242 21.08 -14.92 -2.78
N TYR A 243 22.41 -14.86 -2.80
CA TYR A 243 23.22 -15.51 -3.84
C TYR A 243 23.91 -16.76 -3.29
N VAL A 244 23.70 -17.90 -3.94
CA VAL A 244 24.42 -19.16 -3.70
C VAL A 244 25.19 -19.50 -4.97
N ASP A 245 26.52 -19.58 -4.90
CA ASP A 245 27.40 -19.86 -6.05
C ASP A 245 27.14 -18.96 -7.28
N GLY A 246 26.75 -17.70 -7.05
CA GLY A 246 26.38 -16.73 -8.09
C GLY A 246 24.95 -16.86 -8.63
N VAL A 247 24.18 -17.86 -8.19
CA VAL A 247 22.77 -18.02 -8.52
C VAL A 247 21.91 -17.27 -7.51
N MET A 248 21.08 -16.35 -8.01
CA MET A 248 20.05 -15.68 -7.21
C MET A 248 18.98 -16.68 -6.78
N MET A 249 18.88 -16.90 -5.48
CA MET A 249 17.85 -17.69 -4.82
C MET A 249 16.94 -16.77 -3.99
N ASN A 250 15.72 -17.23 -3.73
CA ASN A 250 14.75 -16.52 -2.90
C ASN A 250 14.45 -17.35 -1.65
N SER A 251 14.47 -16.72 -0.47
CA SER A 251 14.15 -17.38 0.80
C SER A 251 13.23 -16.51 1.65
N HIS A 252 12.53 -17.16 2.59
CA HIS A 252 11.76 -16.51 3.64
C HIS A 252 12.67 -16.16 4.80
N PHE A 253 12.86 -14.88 5.07
CA PHE A 253 13.60 -14.40 6.23
C PHE A 253 12.68 -14.14 7.42
N ALA A 254 13.23 -14.29 8.61
CA ALA A 254 12.51 -14.06 9.85
C ALA A 254 12.55 -12.58 10.24
N MET A 255 11.60 -12.15 11.06
CA MET A 255 11.63 -10.87 11.76
C MET A 255 12.13 -11.07 13.20
N PRO A 256 12.84 -10.08 13.78
CA PRO A 256 13.28 -10.12 15.17
C PRO A 256 12.13 -9.72 16.11
N ARG A 257 11.55 -10.72 16.79
CA ARG A 257 10.36 -10.57 17.66
C ARG A 257 10.43 -9.37 18.60
N GLU A 258 11.49 -9.30 19.40
CA GLU A 258 11.52 -8.42 20.56
C GLU A 258 11.63 -6.95 20.15
N VAL A 259 12.06 -6.67 18.91
CA VAL A 259 12.02 -5.31 18.34
C VAL A 259 10.56 -4.85 18.19
N LEU A 260 9.70 -5.71 17.64
CA LEU A 260 8.28 -5.45 17.48
C LEU A 260 7.57 -5.34 18.85
N ASP A 261 7.84 -6.27 19.78
CA ASP A 261 7.27 -6.24 21.14
C ASP A 261 7.62 -4.92 21.87
N VAL A 262 8.87 -4.43 21.75
CA VAL A 262 9.29 -3.16 22.35
C VAL A 262 8.66 -1.95 21.66
N MET A 263 8.45 -1.98 20.33
CA MET A 263 7.69 -0.93 19.62
C MET A 263 6.25 -0.87 20.12
N ILE A 264 5.53 -2.00 20.11
CA ILE A 264 4.11 -2.09 20.53
C ILE A 264 3.93 -1.50 21.92
N ARG A 265 4.76 -1.94 22.88
CA ARG A 265 4.73 -1.50 24.27
C ARG A 265 5.07 -0.01 24.43
N LYS A 266 6.18 0.47 23.84
CA LYS A 266 6.65 1.85 24.06
C LYS A 266 5.86 2.90 23.30
N TRP A 267 5.25 2.53 22.18
CA TRP A 267 4.47 3.44 21.35
C TRP A 267 2.97 3.44 21.70
N ASN A 268 2.58 2.69 22.75
CA ASN A 268 1.20 2.56 23.24
C ASN A 268 0.21 2.19 22.11
N VAL A 269 0.61 1.23 21.27
CA VAL A 269 -0.14 0.83 20.07
C VAL A 269 -1.48 0.21 20.46
N LYS A 270 -2.59 0.69 19.87
CA LYS A 270 -3.96 0.21 20.14
C LYS A 270 -4.46 -0.79 19.11
N THR A 271 -3.84 -0.81 17.93
CA THR A 271 -4.21 -1.64 16.79
C THR A 271 -2.97 -1.86 15.94
N ILE A 272 -2.72 -3.09 15.56
CA ILE A 272 -1.73 -3.47 14.57
C ILE A 272 -2.45 -3.68 13.24
N ARG A 273 -1.77 -3.47 12.13
CA ARG A 273 -2.23 -3.81 10.80
C ARG A 273 -1.06 -4.39 10.03
N MET A 274 -1.15 -5.66 9.67
CA MET A 274 -0.19 -6.30 8.78
C MET A 274 -0.58 -6.01 7.33
N ASN A 275 0.37 -5.77 6.45
CA ASN A 275 0.16 -5.78 5.01
C ASN A 275 1.25 -6.67 4.41
N MET A 276 0.90 -7.81 3.83
CA MET A 276 1.87 -8.61 3.07
C MET A 276 2.15 -7.89 1.75
N VAL A 277 3.42 -7.65 1.46
CA VAL A 277 3.90 -6.98 0.24
C VAL A 277 4.92 -7.88 -0.45
N ALA A 278 4.77 -8.05 -1.77
CA ALA A 278 5.46 -9.13 -2.49
C ALA A 278 6.96 -8.89 -2.74
N CYS A 279 7.42 -7.64 -2.69
CA CYS A 279 8.82 -7.25 -2.88
C CYS A 279 9.03 -5.81 -2.34
N THR A 280 10.25 -5.44 -1.99
CA THR A 280 10.64 -4.09 -1.55
C THR A 280 11.96 -3.67 -2.20
N SER A 281 12.42 -2.45 -1.93
CA SER A 281 13.73 -1.96 -2.38
C SER A 281 14.93 -2.69 -1.78
N GLU A 282 14.74 -3.47 -0.71
CA GLU A 282 15.82 -4.01 0.13
C GLU A 282 15.80 -5.53 0.13
N ASN A 283 16.16 -6.09 -1.02
CA ASN A 283 16.19 -7.52 -1.23
C ASN A 283 17.34 -8.23 -0.51
N GLU A 284 18.36 -7.52 -0.02
CA GLU A 284 19.51 -8.10 0.68
C GLU A 284 19.22 -8.30 2.18
N CYS A 285 19.55 -9.48 2.71
CA CYS A 285 19.50 -9.73 4.15
C CYS A 285 20.85 -9.43 4.83
N ASP A 286 20.81 -8.74 5.96
CA ASP A 286 21.94 -8.64 6.89
C ASP A 286 21.70 -9.61 8.06
N GLU A 287 22.51 -10.67 8.09
CA GLU A 287 22.35 -11.83 8.97
C GLU A 287 22.97 -11.64 10.37
N ASN A 288 23.61 -10.49 10.67
CA ASN A 288 24.30 -10.26 11.94
C ASN A 288 23.42 -10.58 13.18
N TRP A 289 22.16 -10.14 13.19
CA TRP A 289 21.21 -10.43 14.27
C TRP A 289 20.79 -11.91 14.33
N ILE A 290 20.71 -12.58 13.17
CA ILE A 290 20.34 -14.00 13.01
C ILE A 290 21.40 -14.90 13.64
N ASP A 291 22.68 -14.56 13.42
CA ASP A 291 23.85 -15.29 13.90
C ASP A 291 24.08 -15.12 15.41
N SER A 292 23.81 -13.91 15.93
CA SER A 292 23.98 -13.62 17.36
C SER A 292 23.09 -14.47 18.29
N GLY A 293 21.95 -14.99 17.78
CA GLY A 293 20.96 -15.70 18.58
C GLY A 293 20.30 -14.86 19.69
N TYR A 294 20.50 -13.54 19.72
CA TYR A 294 19.97 -12.67 20.77
C TYR A 294 18.44 -12.51 20.67
N PHE A 295 17.90 -12.45 19.46
CA PHE A 295 16.48 -12.24 19.16
C PHE A 295 15.76 -13.54 18.78
N THR A 296 14.48 -13.63 19.14
CA THR A 296 13.60 -14.71 18.70
C THR A 296 13.17 -14.49 17.26
N LYS A 297 13.39 -15.49 16.41
CA LYS A 297 13.03 -15.49 14.98
C LYS A 297 11.53 -15.74 14.85
N ILE A 298 10.80 -14.85 14.18
CA ILE A 298 9.40 -15.03 13.78
C ILE A 298 9.30 -15.12 12.27
N LYS A 299 8.53 -16.07 11.76
CA LYS A 299 8.05 -16.11 10.37
C LYS A 299 6.54 -16.24 10.36
N LEU A 300 5.94 -15.69 9.32
CA LEU A 300 4.56 -15.90 8.89
C LEU A 300 4.48 -16.89 7.74
N ASP A 301 5.59 -17.17 7.04
CA ASP A 301 5.68 -18.03 5.86
C ASP A 301 4.73 -17.53 4.75
N ASP A 302 4.96 -16.29 4.32
CA ASP A 302 4.10 -15.56 3.37
C ASP A 302 3.89 -16.33 2.04
N PRO A 303 2.65 -16.67 1.64
CA PRO A 303 2.39 -17.52 0.48
C PRO A 303 2.72 -16.90 -0.91
N TYR A 304 3.42 -15.77 -0.98
CA TYR A 304 3.79 -15.12 -2.25
C TYR A 304 4.98 -15.77 -2.99
N CYS A 305 5.86 -16.56 -2.35
CA CYS A 305 7.08 -17.06 -3.03
C CYS A 305 6.85 -18.22 -4.03
N HIS A 306 5.66 -18.83 -4.04
CA HIS A 306 5.42 -20.16 -4.59
C HIS A 306 5.26 -20.24 -6.12
N TRP A 307 5.43 -19.14 -6.87
CA TRP A 307 5.18 -19.11 -8.32
C TRP A 307 6.37 -19.43 -9.22
N LYS A 308 7.57 -19.63 -8.67
CA LYS A 308 8.71 -20.20 -9.44
C LYS A 308 9.18 -21.58 -8.98
N HIS A 309 8.90 -21.98 -7.73
CA HIS A 309 9.38 -23.25 -7.19
C HIS A 309 8.28 -24.02 -6.46
N LYS A 310 8.33 -25.35 -6.62
CA LYS A 310 7.25 -26.33 -6.41
C LYS A 310 6.83 -26.56 -4.93
N TYR A 311 7.30 -25.72 -4.02
CA TYR A 311 6.93 -25.76 -2.60
C TYR A 311 5.80 -24.78 -2.38
N SER A 312 4.73 -25.23 -1.75
CA SER A 312 3.60 -24.41 -1.32
C SER A 312 3.58 -24.34 0.19
N GLY A 313 3.79 -23.16 0.77
CA GLY A 313 3.37 -22.88 2.13
C GLY A 313 1.85 -22.99 2.16
N SER A 314 1.32 -23.78 3.09
CA SER A 314 -0.13 -23.94 3.21
C SER A 314 -0.72 -22.66 3.79
N LEU A 315 -1.94 -22.30 3.34
CA LEU A 315 -2.72 -21.25 3.99
C LEU A 315 -2.89 -21.55 5.49
N GLU A 316 -2.91 -22.83 5.86
CA GLU A 316 -2.94 -23.29 7.24
C GLU A 316 -1.71 -22.88 8.06
N GLU A 317 -0.47 -23.10 7.58
CA GLU A 317 0.74 -22.71 8.33
C GLU A 317 0.86 -21.18 8.43
N PHE A 318 0.51 -20.46 7.37
CA PHE A 318 0.37 -19.00 7.41
C PHE A 318 -0.62 -18.53 8.50
N MET A 319 -1.77 -19.20 8.62
CA MET A 319 -2.77 -18.89 9.64
C MET A 319 -2.30 -19.29 11.05
N LYS A 320 -1.63 -20.43 11.22
CA LYS A 320 -0.99 -20.85 12.49
C LYS A 320 0.07 -19.83 12.93
N ASN A 321 0.91 -19.36 12.01
CA ASN A 321 1.91 -18.36 12.31
C ASN A 321 1.31 -16.99 12.63
N ILE A 322 0.28 -16.54 11.91
CA ILE A 322 -0.47 -15.34 12.27
C ILE A 322 -1.03 -15.46 13.70
N LEU A 323 -1.62 -16.60 14.08
CA LEU A 323 -2.09 -16.84 15.46
C LEU A 323 -0.94 -16.81 16.48
N ARG A 324 0.21 -17.41 16.19
CA ARG A 324 1.42 -17.34 17.04
C ARG A 324 1.89 -15.88 17.25
N VAL A 325 1.88 -15.05 16.20
CA VAL A 325 2.31 -13.63 16.25
C VAL A 325 1.29 -12.73 16.95
N ILE A 326 0.00 -13.06 16.84
CA ILE A 326 -1.08 -12.43 17.60
C ILE A 326 -0.90 -12.67 19.11
N GLN A 327 -0.58 -13.91 19.51
CA GLN A 327 -0.53 -14.34 20.91
C GLN A 327 0.64 -13.80 21.77
N LEU A 328 1.54 -12.99 21.20
CA LEU A 328 2.83 -12.65 21.83
C LEU A 328 2.71 -11.85 23.16
N GLU A 329 1.60 -11.14 23.43
CA GLU A 329 1.54 -10.08 24.46
C GLU A 329 0.31 -10.02 25.41
N LYS A 330 -0.66 -10.95 25.39
CA LYS A 330 -1.77 -11.04 26.38
C LYS A 330 -2.69 -9.79 26.61
N GLN A 331 -2.73 -8.84 25.66
CA GLN A 331 -3.77 -7.81 25.41
C GLN A 331 -5.26 -8.31 25.42
N ARG A 332 -6.28 -7.41 25.39
CA ARG A 332 -7.73 -7.78 25.45
C ARG A 332 -8.66 -6.96 24.52
N LYS A 333 -9.41 -7.65 23.64
CA LYS A 333 -10.39 -7.18 22.60
C LYS A 333 -9.87 -7.07 21.15
N LEU A 334 -9.05 -8.05 20.75
CA LEU A 334 -8.57 -8.37 19.40
C LEU A 334 -9.70 -8.49 18.34
N GLU A 335 -9.57 -7.77 17.22
CA GLU A 335 -10.31 -8.02 15.98
C GLU A 335 -9.30 -8.10 14.84
N VAL A 336 -9.32 -9.18 14.06
CA VAL A 336 -8.31 -9.45 13.04
C VAL A 336 -8.98 -9.50 11.68
N ASN A 337 -8.77 -8.46 10.86
CA ASN A 337 -9.45 -8.33 9.56
C ASN A 337 -8.49 -8.71 8.43
N ILE A 338 -8.39 -10.00 8.09
CA ILE A 338 -7.62 -10.46 6.93
C ILE A 338 -8.44 -10.24 5.66
N GLN A 339 -7.84 -9.68 4.60
CA GLN A 339 -8.37 -9.64 3.25
C GLN A 339 -7.38 -10.31 2.31
N PHE A 340 -7.83 -11.35 1.60
CA PHE A 340 -6.99 -12.21 0.77
C PHE A 340 -7.56 -12.25 -0.65
N PHE A 341 -6.96 -11.50 -1.57
CA PHE A 341 -7.29 -11.52 -2.99
C PHE A 341 -6.40 -12.55 -3.68
N THR A 342 -6.98 -13.46 -4.47
CA THR A 342 -6.27 -14.61 -5.04
C THR A 342 -6.94 -15.11 -6.32
N GLU A 343 -6.22 -15.93 -7.07
CA GLU A 343 -6.73 -16.64 -8.25
C GLU A 343 -7.03 -18.11 -7.88
N ILE A 344 -8.01 -18.75 -8.51
CA ILE A 344 -8.46 -20.11 -8.16
C ILE A 344 -7.36 -21.15 -8.42
N CYS A 345 -6.52 -20.95 -9.43
CA CYS A 345 -5.33 -21.77 -9.71
C CYS A 345 -4.29 -21.78 -8.57
N SER A 346 -4.41 -20.90 -7.57
CA SER A 346 -3.56 -20.90 -6.37
C SER A 346 -3.93 -21.98 -5.34
N PHE A 347 -5.06 -22.67 -5.52
CA PHE A 347 -5.52 -23.74 -4.65
C PHE A 347 -5.32 -25.11 -5.31
N LYS A 348 -4.77 -26.07 -4.56
CA LYS A 348 -4.63 -27.46 -5.04
C LYS A 348 -5.94 -28.21 -4.83
N VAL A 349 -6.77 -28.28 -5.86
CA VAL A 349 -7.93 -29.19 -5.86
C VAL A 349 -7.42 -30.63 -5.92
N GLY A 350 -7.75 -31.44 -4.91
CA GLY A 350 -7.68 -32.91 -5.03
C GLY A 350 -6.51 -33.64 -4.37
N ASN A 351 -6.07 -33.23 -3.18
CA ASN A 351 -5.34 -34.11 -2.26
C ASN A 351 -5.96 -34.02 -0.87
N SER A 352 -6.46 -35.14 -0.36
CA SER A 352 -6.97 -35.26 1.01
C SER A 352 -5.83 -35.17 2.03
N GLU A 353 -5.38 -33.95 2.34
CA GLU A 353 -4.65 -33.69 3.58
C GLU A 353 -5.69 -33.72 4.72
N GLU A 354 -5.44 -34.55 5.74
CA GLU A 354 -6.36 -34.70 6.86
C GLU A 354 -6.59 -33.34 7.54
N LEU A 355 -7.84 -33.06 7.88
CA LEU A 355 -8.22 -31.88 8.65
C LEU A 355 -7.36 -31.81 9.92
N ALA A 356 -6.41 -30.88 9.96
CA ALA A 356 -5.76 -30.49 11.19
C ALA A 356 -6.79 -29.78 12.09
N GLU A 357 -7.57 -30.56 12.83
CA GLU A 357 -8.35 -30.05 13.95
C GLU A 357 -7.41 -29.24 14.83
N ILE A 358 -7.77 -27.97 15.10
CA ILE A 358 -6.98 -27.09 15.96
C ILE A 358 -6.92 -27.78 17.35
N PRO A 359 -5.72 -28.21 17.82
CA PRO A 359 -5.58 -28.92 19.08
C PRO A 359 -6.29 -28.22 20.24
N SER A 360 -7.05 -29.01 21.01
CA SER A 360 -7.91 -28.56 22.11
C SER A 360 -7.17 -27.98 23.32
N GLU A 361 -5.84 -28.01 23.29
CA GLU A 361 -4.92 -27.59 24.33
C GLU A 361 -4.41 -26.14 24.17
N TYR A 362 -4.92 -25.38 23.17
CA TYR A 362 -4.49 -24.01 22.92
C TYR A 362 -5.30 -22.92 23.64
N LEU A 363 -4.57 -22.16 24.47
CA LEU A 363 -4.98 -20.95 25.19
C LEU A 363 -4.19 -19.73 24.66
N LEU A 364 -4.68 -18.49 24.96
CA LEU A 364 -4.19 -17.14 24.58
C LEU A 364 -4.89 -16.54 23.32
N LEU A 365 -5.55 -15.36 23.32
CA LEU A 365 -5.26 -13.96 23.78
C LEU A 365 -4.62 -13.05 22.67
N SER A 366 -5.24 -11.87 22.31
CA SER A 366 -4.58 -10.51 22.08
C SER A 366 -4.16 -9.93 20.70
N ASP A 367 -3.98 -8.60 20.45
CA ASP A 367 -5.01 -7.53 20.18
C ASP A 367 -4.91 -6.89 18.76
N ARG A 368 -5.97 -6.17 18.35
CA ARG A 368 -6.47 -5.97 16.97
C ARG A 368 -5.41 -5.98 15.85
N VAL A 369 -5.52 -6.89 14.87
CA VAL A 369 -4.59 -7.04 13.71
C VAL A 369 -5.33 -7.04 12.37
N GLU A 370 -5.42 -5.92 11.64
CA GLU A 370 -5.97 -6.00 10.27
C GLU A 370 -4.90 -6.53 9.30
N CYS A 371 -5.15 -7.55 8.47
CA CYS A 371 -4.21 -7.99 7.43
C CYS A 371 -4.73 -7.69 6.02
N PHE A 372 -4.05 -6.87 5.22
CA PHE A 372 -4.51 -6.59 3.85
C PHE A 372 -3.52 -7.09 2.80
N ARG A 373 -3.91 -8.17 2.10
CA ARG A 373 -3.33 -8.56 0.81
C ARG A 373 -4.05 -7.81 -0.30
N MET A 374 -3.33 -7.31 -1.30
CA MET A 374 -3.91 -6.88 -2.58
C MET A 374 -3.07 -7.50 -3.69
N PHE A 375 -3.54 -8.63 -4.24
CA PHE A 375 -2.97 -9.12 -5.48
C PHE A 375 -3.58 -8.38 -6.67
N VAL A 376 -2.72 -7.89 -7.56
CA VAL A 376 -3.07 -7.25 -8.82
C VAL A 376 -2.56 -8.18 -9.92
N PRO A 377 -3.43 -8.97 -10.57
CA PRO A 377 -3.08 -9.90 -11.64
C PRO A 377 -2.13 -9.31 -12.69
N CYS A 378 -1.20 -10.12 -13.23
CA CYS A 378 -0.20 -9.68 -14.21
C CYS A 378 -0.79 -8.94 -15.42
N GLU A 379 -1.98 -9.35 -15.88
CA GLU A 379 -2.73 -8.67 -16.94
C GLU A 379 -3.11 -7.20 -16.65
N ILE A 380 -3.22 -6.83 -15.38
CA ILE A 380 -3.47 -5.46 -14.90
C ILE A 380 -2.15 -4.69 -14.77
N VAL A 381 -1.03 -5.37 -14.50
CA VAL A 381 0.30 -4.76 -14.37
C VAL A 381 0.70 -4.04 -15.67
N GLU A 382 0.29 -4.54 -16.83
CA GLU A 382 0.57 -3.88 -18.12
C GLU A 382 -0.49 -2.85 -18.54
N SER A 383 -1.77 -3.12 -18.24
CA SER A 383 -2.91 -2.29 -18.67
C SER A 383 -3.28 -1.17 -17.69
N GLY A 384 -2.72 -1.19 -16.48
CA GLY A 384 -2.91 -0.17 -15.46
C GLY A 384 -4.11 -0.41 -14.55
N PRO A 385 -4.18 0.34 -13.44
CA PRO A 385 -5.14 0.13 -12.36
C PRO A 385 -6.60 0.44 -12.72
N GLU A 386 -6.86 1.02 -13.89
CA GLU A 386 -8.21 1.18 -14.45
C GLU A 386 -8.93 -0.19 -14.58
N ARG A 387 -8.17 -1.26 -14.91
CA ARG A 387 -8.71 -2.61 -15.09
C ARG A 387 -9.14 -3.28 -13.77
N LEU A 388 -8.63 -2.85 -12.60
CA LEU A 388 -9.10 -3.34 -11.29
C LEU A 388 -10.57 -2.98 -11.03
N ASN A 389 -10.99 -1.77 -11.40
CA ASN A 389 -12.38 -1.33 -11.25
C ASN A 389 -13.34 -2.02 -12.23
N MET A 390 -12.82 -2.70 -13.24
CA MET A 390 -13.60 -3.48 -14.22
C MET A 390 -13.72 -4.96 -13.83
N ILE A 391 -12.94 -5.44 -12.86
CA ILE A 391 -12.97 -6.83 -12.41
C ILE A 391 -13.92 -6.96 -11.22
N LYS A 392 -14.98 -7.73 -11.41
CA LYS A 392 -15.89 -8.09 -10.33
C LYS A 392 -15.26 -9.19 -9.47
N TRP A 393 -15.04 -8.87 -8.20
CA TRP A 393 -14.53 -9.80 -7.19
C TRP A 393 -15.69 -10.38 -6.37
N VAL A 394 -15.67 -11.68 -6.12
CA VAL A 394 -16.63 -12.37 -5.26
C VAL A 394 -15.92 -12.75 -3.97
N GLY A 395 -16.48 -12.32 -2.83
CA GLY A 395 -15.84 -12.44 -1.52
C GLY A 395 -16.63 -13.31 -0.55
N ARG A 396 -15.93 -14.10 0.28
CA ARG A 396 -16.50 -14.82 1.43
C ARG A 396 -15.74 -14.47 2.70
N ARG A 397 -16.49 -14.15 3.76
CA ARG A 397 -15.96 -14.00 5.12
C ARG A 397 -16.03 -15.32 5.88
N PHE A 398 -14.88 -15.78 6.34
CA PHE A 398 -14.72 -16.77 7.38
C PHE A 398 -14.52 -16.01 8.70
N GLN A 399 -15.23 -16.43 9.76
CA GLN A 399 -15.22 -15.73 11.04
C GLN A 399 -14.94 -16.70 12.18
N VAL A 400 -13.78 -16.57 12.81
CA VAL A 400 -13.43 -17.29 14.04
C VAL A 400 -13.69 -16.34 15.21
N LYS A 401 -14.48 -16.78 16.18
CA LYS A 401 -14.76 -16.00 17.42
C LYS A 401 -14.28 -16.77 18.63
N ASP A 402 -13.64 -16.06 19.53
CA ASP A 402 -13.35 -16.50 20.89
C ASP A 402 -14.23 -15.67 21.83
N MET A 403 -15.09 -16.37 22.56
CA MET A 403 -16.11 -15.77 23.42
C MET A 403 -15.54 -15.30 24.76
N ASP A 404 -14.47 -15.94 25.24
CA ASP A 404 -13.87 -15.67 26.56
C ASP A 404 -12.95 -14.45 26.51
N ASN A 405 -12.25 -14.24 25.39
CA ASN A 405 -11.38 -13.08 25.17
C ASN A 405 -12.03 -11.96 24.33
N HIS A 406 -13.30 -12.13 23.93
CA HIS A 406 -14.02 -11.26 23.00
C HIS A 406 -13.23 -10.99 21.70
N PHE A 407 -12.61 -12.03 21.14
CA PHE A 407 -11.84 -11.95 19.90
C PHE A 407 -12.69 -12.30 18.68
N THR A 408 -12.42 -11.65 17.55
CA THR A 408 -12.99 -12.01 16.24
C THR A 408 -11.97 -11.87 15.12
N LEU A 409 -11.58 -12.98 14.51
CA LEU A 409 -10.83 -13.04 13.25
C LEU A 409 -11.81 -13.14 12.09
N ASN A 410 -11.82 -12.14 11.21
CA ASN A 410 -12.53 -12.08 9.95
C ASN A 410 -11.53 -12.29 8.80
N LEU A 411 -11.46 -13.49 8.24
CA LEU A 411 -10.73 -13.76 7.00
C LEU A 411 -11.68 -13.58 5.81
N ASN A 412 -11.47 -12.56 5.00
CA ASN A 412 -12.26 -12.26 3.80
C ASN A 412 -11.47 -12.71 2.57
N ILE A 413 -11.82 -13.84 1.97
CA ILE A 413 -11.19 -14.35 0.74
C ILE A 413 -11.97 -13.81 -0.46
N TYR A 414 -11.27 -13.26 -1.45
CA TYR A 414 -11.82 -12.71 -2.69
C TYR A 414 -11.17 -13.38 -3.91
N VAL A 415 -12.00 -13.83 -4.85
CA VAL A 415 -11.61 -14.41 -6.13
C VAL A 415 -12.31 -13.70 -7.29
N LYS A 416 -11.78 -13.79 -8.52
CA LYS A 416 -12.42 -13.17 -9.70
C LYS A 416 -13.74 -13.88 -10.01
N GLU A 417 -14.80 -13.14 -10.33
CA GLU A 417 -16.08 -13.75 -10.74
C GLU A 417 -15.94 -14.59 -12.02
N THR A 418 -15.05 -14.21 -12.94
CA THR A 418 -14.80 -14.93 -14.19
C THR A 418 -14.22 -16.32 -13.94
N GLU A 419 -13.20 -16.44 -13.09
CA GLU A 419 -12.61 -17.74 -12.71
C GLU A 419 -13.63 -18.60 -11.97
N LEU A 420 -14.46 -17.99 -11.11
CA LEU A 420 -15.55 -18.68 -10.44
C LEU A 420 -16.54 -19.31 -11.42
N LYS A 421 -16.87 -18.60 -12.51
CA LYS A 421 -17.75 -19.09 -13.58
C LYS A 421 -17.10 -20.16 -14.47
N GLU A 422 -15.77 -20.16 -14.58
CA GLU A 422 -15.02 -21.19 -15.32
C GLU A 422 -14.88 -22.50 -14.55
N LEU A 423 -14.79 -22.42 -13.21
CA LEU A 423 -14.82 -23.60 -12.33
C LEU A 423 -16.25 -24.14 -12.13
N ASP A 424 -17.25 -23.28 -12.29
CA ASP A 424 -18.65 -23.59 -12.07
C ASP A 424 -19.31 -24.26 -13.29
N ASN A 425 -19.44 -25.59 -13.25
CA ASN A 425 -20.19 -26.38 -14.24
C ASN A 425 -21.73 -26.21 -14.10
N GLY A 426 -22.25 -24.97 -14.04
CA GLY A 426 -23.68 -24.64 -13.91
C GLY A 426 -24.27 -24.77 -12.50
N LEU A 427 -23.41 -24.86 -11.47
CA LEU A 427 -23.79 -25.04 -10.07
C LEU A 427 -24.24 -23.71 -9.43
N MET A 428 -23.79 -22.56 -9.93
CA MET A 428 -24.26 -21.22 -9.54
C MET A 428 -25.55 -20.82 -10.25
N GLU A 429 -25.80 -21.32 -11.46
CA GLU A 429 -27.07 -21.09 -12.19
C GLU A 429 -28.23 -21.84 -11.52
N THR A 430 -28.00 -23.08 -11.09
CA THR A 430 -29.02 -23.90 -10.41
C THR A 430 -29.15 -23.60 -8.92
N HIS A 431 -28.04 -23.21 -8.26
CA HIS A 431 -28.01 -22.98 -6.82
C HIS A 431 -27.16 -21.74 -6.51
N PRO A 432 -27.68 -20.50 -6.55
CA PRO A 432 -26.89 -19.27 -6.36
C PRO A 432 -26.23 -19.13 -4.97
N ASN A 433 -26.58 -19.99 -4.01
CA ASN A 433 -25.92 -20.11 -2.69
C ASN A 433 -24.82 -21.19 -2.64
N SER A 434 -24.55 -21.91 -3.74
CA SER A 434 -23.57 -23.00 -3.85
C SER A 434 -22.10 -22.55 -3.83
N LEU A 435 -21.87 -21.23 -3.84
CA LEU A 435 -20.63 -20.58 -3.39
C LEU A 435 -20.02 -21.24 -2.14
N ILE A 436 -20.86 -21.77 -1.25
CA ILE A 436 -20.41 -22.54 -0.08
C ILE A 436 -19.62 -23.80 -0.47
N GLY A 437 -20.10 -24.58 -1.43
CA GLY A 437 -19.47 -25.80 -1.93
C GLY A 437 -18.22 -25.52 -2.76
N VAL A 438 -18.23 -24.46 -3.59
CA VAL A 438 -17.04 -24.05 -4.35
C VAL A 438 -15.91 -23.62 -3.41
N PHE A 439 -16.19 -22.78 -2.41
CA PHE A 439 -15.18 -22.41 -1.41
C PHE A 439 -14.74 -23.57 -0.49
N LEU A 440 -15.50 -24.66 -0.41
CA LEU A 440 -15.09 -25.89 0.28
C LEU A 440 -14.18 -26.75 -0.61
N LEU A 441 -14.56 -27.02 -1.87
CA LEU A 441 -13.74 -27.71 -2.88
C LEU A 441 -12.40 -27.03 -3.22
N VAL A 442 -12.26 -25.77 -2.82
CA VAL A 442 -11.06 -24.95 -2.97
C VAL A 442 -10.22 -24.92 -1.67
N ALA A 443 -10.78 -25.44 -0.57
CA ALA A 443 -10.15 -25.55 0.75
C ALA A 443 -10.02 -27.02 1.24
N THR A 444 -10.32 -28.00 0.37
CA THR A 444 -10.21 -29.46 0.53
C THR A 444 -9.63 -30.07 -0.74
#